data_AF-L2GQ17-F1
#
_entry.id   AF-L2GQ17-F1
#
_cell.length_a   1.000
_cell.length_b   1.000
_cell.length_c   1.000
_cell.angle_alpha   90.00
_cell.angle_beta   90.00
_cell.angle_gamma   90.00
#
_symmetry.space_group_name_H-M   'P 1'
#
loop_
_entity.id
_entity.type
_entity.pdbx_description
1 polymer ?
#
loop_
_entity_poly.entity_id
_entity_poly.type
_entity_poly.pdbx_seq_one_letter_code
_entity_poly.pdbx_strand_id
1 'polypeptide(L)'
;MFEILKEKFKVSDYSKRFPVLSVSIASGLAFLLSSKSYRNILFNPISFIKLSVFEDESVPFLESQKKEKPVILFDFNNFLSCDKFSLARFDYLTYKRAFCEEFLFNIAYYYEIICVSDRLPSIGHNIIESLDPLSCISYRIFLRDKKMLDSRHFNRSLSKLMVVSSSHNEFHRDFDQNLIKLPKYTGNFDSSLLDLMHFFINVHYMNLKDVRSMLQSYKNCDFIETFKTIQRKLFNQRNLLSFGSFENKVKEINSRKIEEYKNMKAKIKKTVNNGQKSYRTFIFSVLKNMIL
;
A
#
# COMPACT_ATOMS: atom_id res chain seq x y z
N MET A 1 -2.31 29.51 -3.80
CA MET A 1 -1.81 28.10 -3.70
C MET A 1 -2.70 27.12 -4.47
N PHE A 2 -4.03 27.12 -4.29
CA PHE A 2 -4.97 26.28 -5.09
C PHE A 2 -5.07 26.71 -6.57
N GLU A 3 -4.96 28.02 -6.87
CA GLU A 3 -4.95 28.53 -8.25
C GLU A 3 -3.68 28.12 -9.04
N ILE A 4 -2.52 28.04 -8.38
CA ILE A 4 -1.26 27.58 -9.00
C ILE A 4 -1.33 26.09 -9.40
N LEU A 5 -2.06 25.28 -8.62
CA LEU A 5 -2.32 23.87 -8.95
C LEU A 5 -3.33 23.71 -10.09
N LYS A 6 -4.20 24.71 -10.28
CA LYS A 6 -5.24 24.77 -11.32
C LYS A 6 -4.68 25.25 -12.67
N GLU A 7 -3.72 26.18 -12.65
CA GLU A 7 -3.04 26.69 -13.85
C GLU A 7 -2.03 25.70 -14.45
N LYS A 8 -1.30 24.96 -13.61
CA LYS A 8 -0.30 23.97 -14.10
C LYS A 8 -0.89 22.65 -14.60
N PHE A 9 -2.13 22.33 -14.22
CA PHE A 9 -2.82 21.11 -14.64
C PHE A 9 -4.17 21.45 -15.26
N LYS A 10 -4.26 21.38 -16.61
CA LYS A 10 -5.51 21.57 -17.34
C LYS A 10 -6.61 20.71 -16.70
N VAL A 11 -7.67 21.39 -16.27
CA VAL A 11 -8.88 20.87 -15.62
C VAL A 11 -9.54 19.69 -16.37
N SER A 12 -9.18 19.45 -17.64
CA SER A 12 -9.68 18.34 -18.45
C SER A 12 -9.29 16.94 -17.93
N ASP A 13 -8.15 16.78 -17.26
CA ASP A 13 -7.68 15.44 -16.83
C ASP A 13 -8.31 14.96 -15.51
N TYR A 14 -8.80 15.90 -14.68
CA TYR A 14 -9.53 15.59 -13.44
C TYR A 14 -10.89 14.93 -13.69
N SER A 15 -11.45 15.12 -14.89
CA SER A 15 -12.82 14.71 -15.23
C SER A 15 -12.98 13.22 -15.56
N LYS A 16 -11.90 12.49 -15.88
CA LYS A 16 -12.04 11.19 -16.57
C LYS A 16 -11.69 9.93 -15.80
N ARG A 17 -10.87 9.93 -14.74
CA ARG A 17 -10.41 8.66 -14.12
C ARG A 17 -10.01 8.76 -12.65
N PHE A 18 -10.85 9.32 -11.78
CA PHE A 18 -10.69 9.09 -10.35
C PHE A 18 -11.39 7.79 -9.94
N PRO A 19 -10.75 6.86 -9.22
CA PRO A 19 -11.47 5.90 -8.41
C PRO A 19 -12.18 6.64 -7.27
N VAL A 20 -13.45 6.97 -7.52
CA VAL A 20 -14.54 6.36 -6.76
C VAL A 20 -14.18 5.94 -5.31
N LEU A 21 -14.12 6.91 -4.38
CA LEU A 21 -14.97 6.74 -3.20
C LEU A 21 -16.40 6.75 -3.75
N SER A 22 -17.01 5.58 -3.95
CA SER A 22 -18.32 5.42 -4.60
C SER A 22 -19.41 6.01 -3.73
N VAL A 23 -19.59 7.31 -3.87
CA VAL A 23 -20.87 7.96 -3.69
C VAL A 23 -21.13 8.69 -4.99
N SER A 24 -21.83 7.99 -5.86
CA SER A 24 -22.55 8.54 -6.99
C SER A 24 -23.69 7.56 -7.17
N ILE A 25 -24.92 8.00 -6.91
CA ILE A 25 -26.15 7.23 -7.06
C ILE A 25 -26.31 6.66 -8.50
N ALA A 26 -25.50 7.14 -9.47
CA ALA A 26 -25.38 6.57 -10.81
C ALA A 26 -24.53 5.28 -10.93
N SER A 27 -23.71 4.91 -9.93
CA SER A 27 -22.93 3.66 -9.98
C SER A 27 -23.76 2.42 -9.65
N GLY A 28 -24.94 2.57 -9.05
CA GLY A 28 -25.86 1.44 -8.84
C GLY A 28 -26.37 0.86 -10.16
N LEU A 29 -26.69 1.74 -11.12
CA LEU A 29 -27.15 1.35 -12.46
C LEU A 29 -26.01 0.98 -13.42
N ALA A 30 -24.85 1.66 -13.34
CA ALA A 30 -23.69 1.30 -14.15
C ALA A 30 -23.04 -0.04 -13.73
N PHE A 31 -23.13 -0.41 -12.44
CA PHE A 31 -22.67 -1.71 -11.95
C PHE A 31 -23.62 -2.86 -12.33
N LEU A 32 -24.91 -2.57 -12.54
CA LEU A 32 -25.90 -3.56 -13.02
C LEU A 32 -25.89 -3.74 -14.54
N LEU A 33 -25.52 -2.73 -15.32
CA LEU A 33 -25.57 -2.78 -16.80
C LEU A 33 -24.25 -3.13 -17.50
N SER A 34 -23.10 -3.07 -16.83
CA SER A 34 -21.80 -3.42 -17.45
C SER A 34 -21.48 -4.92 -17.31
N SER A 35 -22.32 -5.74 -17.93
CA SER A 35 -22.15 -7.20 -17.99
C SER A 35 -21.02 -7.62 -18.95
N LYS A 36 -20.23 -8.60 -18.52
CA LYS A 36 -19.23 -9.38 -19.27
C LYS A 36 -17.94 -8.69 -19.75
N SER A 37 -17.95 -7.50 -20.35
CA SER A 37 -16.75 -7.03 -21.11
C SER A 37 -15.61 -6.44 -20.25
N TYR A 38 -15.89 -5.89 -19.06
CA TYR A 38 -14.85 -5.38 -18.15
C TYR A 38 -14.27 -6.42 -17.20
N ARG A 39 -14.85 -7.62 -17.14
CA ARG A 39 -14.29 -8.76 -16.40
C ARG A 39 -12.98 -9.26 -17.00
N ASN A 40 -12.66 -8.95 -18.25
CA ASN A 40 -11.46 -9.50 -18.90
C ASN A 40 -10.23 -8.55 -18.86
N ILE A 41 -10.42 -7.27 -18.49
CA ILE A 41 -9.31 -6.28 -18.40
C ILE A 41 -8.77 -6.15 -16.97
N LEU A 42 -9.45 -6.72 -15.98
CA LEU A 42 -9.21 -6.53 -14.54
C LEU A 42 -8.39 -7.62 -13.85
N PHE A 43 -8.04 -8.72 -14.51
CA PHE A 43 -7.61 -9.93 -13.79
C PHE A 43 -6.26 -10.45 -14.24
N ASN A 44 -5.21 -9.85 -13.68
CA ASN A 44 -3.91 -10.50 -13.55
C ASN A 44 -3.68 -10.71 -12.05
N PRO A 45 -4.21 -11.77 -11.45
CA PRO A 45 -4.09 -11.98 -10.03
C PRO A 45 -2.68 -12.43 -9.76
N ILE A 46 -1.90 -11.54 -9.15
CA ILE A 46 -0.70 -11.86 -8.37
C ILE A 46 0.17 -12.85 -9.15
N SER A 47 0.60 -12.42 -10.34
CA SER A 47 1.69 -13.04 -11.06
C SER A 47 2.93 -12.97 -10.15
N PHE A 48 3.20 -14.06 -9.44
CA PHE A 48 4.44 -14.34 -8.73
C PHE A 48 4.89 -13.23 -7.77
N ILE A 49 4.36 -13.21 -6.54
CA ILE A 49 5.13 -12.67 -5.40
C ILE A 49 6.27 -13.68 -5.18
N LYS A 50 7.33 -13.56 -5.96
CA LYS A 50 8.59 -14.26 -5.72
C LYS A 50 9.19 -13.60 -4.49
N LEU A 51 8.92 -14.17 -3.31
CA LEU A 51 9.56 -13.71 -2.09
C LEU A 51 11.06 -13.90 -2.25
N SER A 52 11.76 -12.80 -2.50
CA SER A 52 13.21 -12.78 -2.56
C SER A 52 13.72 -12.09 -1.30
N VAL A 53 14.56 -12.81 -0.59
CA VAL A 53 15.18 -12.37 0.65
C VAL A 53 16.65 -12.14 0.36
N PHE A 54 17.17 -10.98 0.74
CA PHE A 54 18.58 -10.65 0.60
C PHE A 54 19.14 -10.26 1.97
N GLU A 55 20.21 -10.95 2.37
CA GLU A 55 20.83 -10.84 3.70
C GLU A 55 22.32 -10.43 3.64
N ASP A 56 22.83 -10.16 2.44
CA ASP A 56 24.25 -9.96 2.17
C ASP A 56 24.71 -8.50 2.36
N GLU A 57 26.02 -8.29 2.60
CA GLU A 57 26.62 -6.95 2.61
C GLU A 57 26.58 -6.28 1.22
N SER A 58 26.46 -7.07 0.14
CA SER A 58 26.33 -6.56 -1.22
C SER A 58 24.88 -6.21 -1.56
N VAL A 59 24.68 -5.04 -2.18
CA VAL A 59 23.36 -4.57 -2.60
C VAL A 59 22.83 -5.44 -3.76
N PRO A 60 21.62 -6.02 -3.64
CA PRO A 60 21.09 -6.90 -4.67
C PRO A 60 20.53 -6.11 -5.87
N PHE A 61 20.68 -6.66 -7.07
CA PHE A 61 19.96 -6.20 -8.25
C PHE A 61 18.60 -6.91 -8.35
N LEU A 62 17.52 -6.14 -8.43
CA LEU A 62 16.18 -6.69 -8.56
C LEU A 62 15.91 -7.20 -9.97
N GLU A 63 15.19 -8.31 -10.07
CA GLU A 63 14.81 -8.88 -11.36
C GLU A 63 13.89 -7.93 -12.14
N SER A 64 14.08 -7.88 -13.46
CA SER A 64 13.22 -7.12 -14.36
C SER A 64 11.78 -7.64 -14.29
N GLN A 65 10.83 -6.71 -14.24
CA GLN A 65 9.41 -7.03 -14.21
C GLN A 65 8.97 -7.72 -15.50
N LYS A 66 8.36 -8.91 -15.41
CA LYS A 66 7.67 -9.54 -16.55
C LYS A 66 6.48 -8.72 -17.03
N LYS A 67 5.78 -8.07 -16.08
CA LYS A 67 4.70 -7.11 -16.33
C LYS A 67 4.96 -5.88 -15.47
N GLU A 68 4.85 -4.70 -16.08
CA GLU A 68 4.97 -3.44 -15.34
C GLU A 68 3.93 -3.35 -14.22
N LYS A 69 4.41 -3.23 -12.98
CA LYS A 69 3.59 -3.02 -11.78
C LYS A 69 4.18 -1.85 -10.99
N PRO A 70 3.36 -0.88 -10.55
CA PRO A 70 3.87 0.21 -9.72
C PRO A 70 4.42 -0.34 -8.41
N VAL A 71 5.37 0.37 -7.80
CA VAL A 71 6.18 -0.13 -6.69
C VAL A 71 6.00 0.76 -5.47
N ILE A 72 5.87 0.11 -4.31
CA ILE A 72 5.94 0.78 -3.01
C ILE A 72 7.20 0.28 -2.29
N LEU A 73 8.04 1.22 -1.88
CA LEU A 73 9.22 1.00 -1.07
C LEU A 73 8.98 1.55 0.33
N PHE A 74 9.28 0.78 1.38
CA PHE A 74 9.25 1.27 2.76
C PHE A 74 10.20 0.47 3.66
N ASP A 75 10.50 1.02 4.84
CA ASP A 75 11.00 0.25 5.98
C ASP A 75 9.83 -0.07 6.91
N PHE A 76 9.79 -1.29 7.45
CA PHE A 76 8.75 -1.67 8.40
C PHE A 76 8.97 -1.01 9.76
N ASN A 77 10.22 -0.70 10.12
CA ASN A 77 10.56 -0.10 11.40
C ASN A 77 10.07 1.35 11.48
N ASN A 78 9.46 1.75 12.60
CA ASN A 78 8.81 3.04 12.80
C ASN A 78 7.66 3.37 11.82
N PHE A 79 7.20 2.41 11.02
CA PHE A 79 6.08 2.55 10.09
C PHE A 79 5.00 1.50 10.33
N LEU A 80 5.33 0.20 10.23
CA LEU A 80 4.42 -0.92 10.52
C LEU A 80 4.60 -1.45 11.95
N SER A 81 5.78 -1.29 12.52
CA SER A 81 6.07 -1.63 13.92
C SER A 81 6.78 -0.48 14.62
N CYS A 82 6.73 -0.47 15.97
CA CYS A 82 7.65 0.33 16.77
C CYS A 82 8.25 -0.53 17.88
N ASP A 83 9.50 -0.27 18.21
CA ASP A 83 10.11 -0.83 19.41
C ASP A 83 9.99 0.16 20.56
N LYS A 84 9.59 -0.31 21.74
CA LYS A 84 9.66 0.48 22.97
C LYS A 84 10.41 -0.29 24.03
N PHE A 85 11.34 0.38 24.70
CA PHE A 85 12.00 -0.18 25.85
C PHE A 85 11.01 -0.35 27.00
N SER A 86 10.92 -1.57 27.55
CA SER A 86 10.11 -1.89 28.70
C SER A 86 11.01 -2.08 29.91
N LEU A 87 10.94 -1.15 30.86
CA LEU A 87 11.74 -1.21 32.09
C LEU A 87 11.45 -2.49 32.90
N ALA A 88 10.20 -2.95 32.91
CA ALA A 88 9.81 -4.15 33.66
C ALA A 88 10.44 -5.46 33.14
N ARG A 89 10.77 -5.52 31.84
CA ARG A 89 11.41 -6.69 31.22
C ARG A 89 12.89 -6.47 30.93
N PHE A 90 13.39 -5.25 31.15
CA PHE A 90 14.72 -4.80 30.72
C PHE A 90 15.02 -5.13 29.25
N ASP A 91 14.01 -5.04 28.39
CA ASP A 91 14.08 -5.44 26.99
C ASP A 91 13.19 -4.57 26.10
N TYR A 92 13.45 -4.58 24.80
CA TYR A 92 12.64 -3.88 23.80
C TYR A 92 11.45 -4.74 23.38
N LEU A 93 10.25 -4.17 23.49
CA LEU A 93 9.03 -4.78 23.00
C LEU A 93 8.65 -4.18 21.65
N THR A 94 8.51 -5.04 20.64
CA THR A 94 8.01 -4.65 19.33
C THR A 94 6.48 -4.64 19.33
N TYR A 95 5.89 -3.49 19.08
CA TYR A 95 4.47 -3.29 18.93
C TYR A 95 4.09 -3.26 17.45
N LYS A 96 3.14 -4.11 17.07
CA LYS A 96 2.52 -4.13 15.74
C LYS A 96 1.52 -2.98 15.61
N ARG A 97 1.56 -2.26 14.49
CA ARG A 97 0.57 -1.23 14.16
C ARG A 97 -0.76 -1.85 13.75
N ALA A 98 -1.86 -1.21 14.15
CA ALA A 98 -3.20 -1.66 13.80
C ALA A 98 -3.39 -1.66 12.27
N PHE A 99 -4.15 -2.63 11.76
CA PHE A 99 -4.48 -2.78 10.33
C PHE A 99 -3.29 -3.06 9.39
N CYS A 100 -2.12 -3.47 9.90
CA CYS A 100 -0.97 -3.82 9.05
C CYS A 100 -1.29 -4.93 8.04
N GLU A 101 -1.95 -6.00 8.49
CA GLU A 101 -2.22 -7.15 7.64
C GLU A 101 -3.21 -6.80 6.54
N GLU A 102 -4.28 -6.09 6.90
CA GLU A 102 -5.30 -5.58 5.99
C GLU A 102 -4.71 -4.61 4.97
N PHE A 103 -3.84 -3.71 5.41
CA PHE A 103 -3.12 -2.77 4.55
C PHE A 103 -2.32 -3.54 3.50
N LEU A 104 -1.37 -4.41 3.93
CA LEU A 104 -0.48 -5.16 3.05
C LEU A 104 -1.25 -6.04 2.06
N PHE A 105 -2.27 -6.74 2.54
CA PHE A 105 -3.12 -7.61 1.71
C PHE A 105 -3.79 -6.83 0.56
N ASN A 106 -4.38 -5.67 0.87
CA ASN A 106 -5.08 -4.88 -0.14
C ASN A 106 -4.11 -4.21 -1.13
N ILE A 107 -2.97 -3.68 -0.67
CA ILE A 107 -2.02 -3.01 -1.55
C ILE A 107 -1.22 -4.00 -2.41
N ALA A 108 -0.96 -5.21 -1.93
CA ALA A 108 -0.20 -6.23 -2.67
C ALA A 108 -0.90 -6.67 -3.96
N TYR A 109 -2.22 -6.51 -4.04
CA TYR A 109 -2.95 -6.72 -5.28
C TYR A 109 -2.50 -5.73 -6.38
N TYR A 110 -2.38 -4.45 -6.03
CA TYR A 110 -2.13 -3.35 -6.99
C TYR A 110 -0.65 -3.03 -7.18
N TYR A 111 0.15 -3.18 -6.13
CA TYR A 111 1.55 -2.76 -6.07
C TYR A 111 2.49 -3.93 -5.84
N GLU A 112 3.71 -3.79 -6.33
CA GLU A 112 4.81 -4.61 -5.86
C GLU A 112 5.41 -3.97 -4.62
N ILE A 113 5.53 -4.75 -3.55
CA ILE A 113 5.95 -4.24 -2.24
C ILE A 113 7.40 -4.64 -1.99
N ILE A 114 8.24 -3.63 -1.78
CA ILE A 114 9.66 -3.80 -1.48
C ILE A 114 9.90 -3.25 -0.08
N CYS A 115 10.29 -4.13 0.82
CA CYS A 115 10.63 -3.81 2.18
C CYS A 115 12.15 -3.77 2.32
N VAL A 116 12.69 -2.62 2.71
CA VAL A 116 14.13 -2.43 2.94
C VAL A 116 14.32 -1.99 4.38
N SER A 117 15.12 -2.73 5.14
CA SER A 117 15.34 -2.45 6.57
C SER A 117 16.81 -2.55 6.95
N ASP A 118 17.20 -1.82 7.99
CA ASP A 118 18.52 -1.84 8.62
C ASP A 118 18.63 -2.81 9.80
N ARG A 119 17.55 -3.54 10.07
CA ARG A 119 17.49 -4.54 11.13
C ARG A 119 18.30 -5.78 10.77
N LEU A 120 18.83 -6.46 11.79
CA LEU A 120 19.49 -7.76 11.62
C LEU A 120 18.53 -8.74 10.92
N PRO A 121 18.95 -9.46 9.86
CA PRO A 121 18.06 -10.32 9.09
C PRO A 121 17.25 -11.30 9.94
N SER A 122 17.90 -11.96 10.92
CA SER A 122 17.24 -12.92 11.81
C SER A 122 16.08 -12.30 12.61
N ILE A 123 16.27 -11.08 13.13
CA ILE A 123 15.23 -10.37 13.89
C ILE A 123 14.17 -9.81 12.94
N GLY A 124 14.62 -9.22 11.83
CA GLY A 124 13.75 -8.62 10.82
C GLY A 124 12.78 -9.63 10.21
N HIS A 125 13.23 -10.86 9.93
CA HIS A 125 12.35 -11.93 9.46
C HIS A 125 11.25 -12.27 10.43
N ASN A 126 11.58 -12.49 11.70
CA ASN A 126 10.58 -12.82 12.73
C ASN A 126 9.53 -11.71 12.87
N ILE A 127 9.96 -10.44 12.80
CA ILE A 127 9.05 -9.30 12.85
C ILE A 127 8.17 -9.28 11.59
N ILE A 128 8.75 -9.41 10.40
CA ILE A 128 7.98 -9.39 9.14
C ILE A 128 6.99 -10.55 9.06
N GLU A 129 7.33 -11.75 9.54
CA GLU A 129 6.40 -12.89 9.58
C GLU A 129 5.19 -12.62 10.48
N SER A 130 5.39 -11.92 11.59
CA SER A 130 4.30 -11.46 12.45
C SER A 130 3.46 -10.35 11.79
N LEU A 131 4.09 -9.44 11.04
CA LEU A 131 3.41 -8.35 10.33
C LEU A 131 2.64 -8.81 9.09
N ASP A 132 3.19 -9.75 8.34
CA ASP A 132 2.74 -10.22 7.02
C ASP A 132 2.62 -11.76 6.96
N PRO A 133 1.63 -12.34 7.65
CA PRO A 133 1.44 -13.79 7.69
C PRO A 133 1.07 -14.40 6.34
N LEU A 134 0.58 -13.59 5.38
CA LEU A 134 0.21 -14.03 4.04
C LEU A 134 1.35 -13.84 3.02
N SER A 135 2.52 -13.34 3.44
CA SER A 135 3.65 -13.06 2.54
C SER A 135 3.27 -12.18 1.34
N CYS A 136 2.57 -11.09 1.60
CA CYS A 136 2.22 -10.04 0.66
C CYS A 136 3.44 -9.26 0.15
N ILE A 137 4.50 -9.13 0.96
CA ILE A 137 5.73 -8.43 0.61
C ILE A 137 6.52 -9.23 -0.44
N SER A 138 6.90 -8.57 -1.54
CA SER A 138 7.58 -9.20 -2.67
C SER A 138 9.08 -9.33 -2.45
N TYR A 139 9.72 -8.26 -1.97
CA TYR A 139 11.16 -8.25 -1.70
C TYR A 139 11.41 -7.84 -0.26
N ARG A 140 12.22 -8.63 0.46
CA ARG A 140 12.71 -8.31 1.80
C ARG A 140 14.22 -8.15 1.70
N ILE A 141 14.69 -6.93 1.90
CA ILE A 141 16.10 -6.57 1.74
C ILE A 141 16.59 -6.03 3.08
N PHE A 142 17.61 -6.68 3.64
CA PHE A 142 18.27 -6.23 4.87
C PHE A 142 19.64 -5.67 4.51
N LEU A 143 19.85 -4.37 4.77
CA LEU A 143 21.10 -3.66 4.45
C LEU A 143 21.54 -2.85 5.66
N ARG A 144 22.84 -2.84 5.99
CA ARG A 144 23.35 -1.99 7.08
C ARG A 144 23.10 -0.50 6.82
N ASP A 145 23.27 -0.06 5.57
CA ASP A 145 22.90 1.28 5.13
C ASP A 145 21.94 1.21 3.93
N LYS A 146 20.69 1.64 4.16
CA LYS A 146 19.64 1.68 3.15
C LYS A 146 19.95 2.62 1.99
N LYS A 147 20.87 3.59 2.17
CA LYS A 147 21.31 4.51 1.12
C LYS A 147 22.17 3.84 0.06
N MET A 148 22.73 2.66 0.33
CA MET A 148 23.49 1.91 -0.68
C MET A 148 22.59 1.45 -1.83
N LEU A 149 21.28 1.32 -1.59
CA LEU A 149 20.30 0.96 -2.60
C LEU A 149 19.94 2.20 -3.43
N ASP A 150 20.55 2.33 -4.61
CA ASP A 150 20.28 3.40 -5.57
C ASP A 150 19.18 3.01 -6.60
N SER A 151 18.88 3.93 -7.51
CA SER A 151 17.90 3.70 -8.59
C SER A 151 18.30 2.60 -9.58
N ARG A 152 19.59 2.26 -9.72
CA ARG A 152 20.11 1.26 -10.67
C ARG A 152 19.77 -0.15 -10.22
N HIS A 153 19.72 -0.38 -8.91
CA HIS A 153 19.36 -1.68 -8.33
C HIS A 153 17.89 -2.05 -8.51
N PHE A 154 16.99 -1.07 -8.69
CA PHE A 154 15.56 -1.35 -8.75
C PHE A 154 15.10 -1.97 -10.08
N ASN A 155 15.77 -1.72 -11.21
CA ASN A 155 15.29 -2.14 -12.55
C ASN A 155 13.81 -1.76 -12.79
N ARG A 156 13.36 -0.62 -12.24
CA ARG A 156 12.00 -0.07 -12.35
C ARG A 156 12.04 1.41 -12.66
N SER A 157 10.98 1.89 -13.32
CA SER A 157 10.81 3.32 -13.53
C SER A 157 10.49 4.04 -12.22
N LEU A 158 11.31 5.04 -11.89
CA LEU A 158 11.07 5.95 -10.77
C LEU A 158 9.73 6.70 -10.90
N SER A 159 9.19 6.83 -12.12
CA SER A 159 7.90 7.51 -12.35
C SER A 159 6.71 6.77 -11.72
N LYS A 160 6.87 5.47 -11.42
CA LYS A 160 5.84 4.61 -10.79
C LYS A 160 6.27 4.06 -9.42
N LEU A 161 7.34 4.61 -8.85
CA LEU A 161 7.85 4.26 -7.52
C LEU A 161 7.29 5.24 -6.47
N MET A 162 6.83 4.74 -5.34
CA MET A 162 6.47 5.55 -4.18
C MET A 162 7.24 5.05 -2.97
N VAL A 163 7.90 5.95 -2.25
CA VAL A 163 8.73 5.61 -1.10
C VAL A 163 8.08 6.16 0.16
N VAL A 164 7.70 5.30 1.10
CA VAL A 164 7.16 5.71 2.39
C VAL A 164 8.29 5.72 3.41
N SER A 165 8.45 6.84 4.10
CA SER A 165 9.49 7.01 5.12
C SER A 165 8.97 7.80 6.31
N SER A 166 9.39 7.37 7.50
CA SER A 166 9.09 8.06 8.76
C SER A 166 10.26 8.89 9.26
N SER A 167 11.40 8.88 8.58
CA SER A 167 12.61 9.57 8.99
C SER A 167 13.22 10.41 7.87
N HIS A 168 13.95 11.45 8.25
CA HIS A 168 14.65 12.28 7.27
C HIS A 168 15.87 11.53 6.74
N ASN A 169 16.05 11.57 5.42
CA ASN A 169 17.24 11.08 4.76
C ASN A 169 17.49 9.57 5.00
N GLU A 170 16.41 8.79 4.98
CA GLU A 170 16.40 7.34 5.27
C GLU A 170 16.87 6.48 4.09
N PHE A 171 16.52 6.91 2.87
CA PHE A 171 16.82 6.21 1.63
C PHE A 171 17.81 7.02 0.79
N HIS A 172 18.30 6.44 -0.31
CA HIS A 172 19.18 7.14 -1.25
C HIS A 172 18.48 8.38 -1.85
N ARG A 173 19.25 9.43 -2.10
CA ARG A 173 18.79 10.75 -2.62
C ARG A 173 18.01 10.69 -3.94
N ASP A 174 18.23 9.64 -4.74
CA ASP A 174 17.50 9.41 -6.00
C ASP A 174 15.98 9.33 -5.77
N PHE A 175 15.55 8.98 -4.55
CA PHE A 175 14.15 8.79 -4.19
C PHE A 175 13.48 10.02 -3.57
N ASP A 176 14.18 11.15 -3.44
CA ASP A 176 13.67 12.35 -2.76
C ASP A 176 12.42 12.97 -3.43
N GLN A 177 12.23 12.71 -4.73
CA GLN A 177 11.03 13.14 -5.45
C GLN A 177 9.84 12.18 -5.27
N ASN A 178 10.11 10.96 -4.84
CA ASN A 178 9.14 9.87 -4.67
C ASN A 178 8.74 9.67 -3.20
N LEU A 179 9.25 10.50 -2.29
CA LEU A 179 9.08 10.36 -0.86
C LEU A 179 7.70 10.82 -0.37
N ILE A 180 7.01 9.92 0.33
CA ILE A 180 5.84 10.17 1.17
C ILE A 180 6.33 10.17 2.61
N LYS A 181 6.36 11.35 3.21
CA LYS A 181 6.79 11.52 4.60
C LYS A 181 5.61 11.30 5.54
N LEU A 182 5.74 10.36 6.46
CA LEU A 182 4.76 10.08 7.51
C LEU A 182 5.37 10.34 8.90
N PRO A 183 4.54 10.63 9.92
CA PRO A 183 5.01 10.63 11.30
C PRO A 183 5.40 9.21 11.73
N LYS A 184 6.43 9.10 12.58
CA LYS A 184 6.85 7.83 13.19
C LYS A 184 5.70 7.23 13.98
N TYR A 185 5.50 5.92 13.83
CA TYR A 185 4.52 5.19 14.63
C TYR A 185 4.96 5.13 16.09
N THR A 186 4.12 5.64 16.99
CA THR A 186 4.42 5.75 18.43
C THR A 186 3.91 4.56 19.24
N GLY A 187 3.37 3.51 18.62
CA GLY A 187 2.80 2.36 19.33
C GLY A 187 1.37 2.55 19.84
N ASN A 188 0.79 3.73 19.63
CA ASN A 188 -0.62 4.00 19.97
C ASN A 188 -1.54 3.51 18.86
N PHE A 189 -2.74 3.06 19.20
CA PHE A 189 -3.71 2.63 18.20
C PHE A 189 -4.08 3.79 17.26
N ASP A 190 -3.92 3.60 15.95
CA ASP A 190 -4.30 4.56 14.92
C ASP A 190 -4.90 3.91 13.67
N SER A 191 -5.67 4.67 12.90
CA SER A 191 -6.31 4.22 11.66
C SER A 191 -5.63 4.74 10.39
N SER A 192 -4.49 5.41 10.53
CA SER A 192 -3.80 6.10 9.42
C SER A 192 -3.32 5.14 8.32
N LEU A 193 -3.03 3.87 8.64
CA LEU A 193 -2.71 2.86 7.62
C LEU A 193 -3.90 2.59 6.68
N LEU A 194 -5.14 2.67 7.16
CA LEU A 194 -6.32 2.53 6.31
C LEU A 194 -6.47 3.75 5.38
N ASP A 195 -6.17 4.95 5.87
CA ASP A 195 -6.16 6.15 5.03
C ASP A 195 -5.08 6.07 3.94
N LEU A 196 -3.89 5.61 4.31
CA LEU A 196 -2.78 5.39 3.39
C LEU A 196 -3.10 4.28 2.36
N MET A 197 -3.80 3.22 2.78
CA MET A 197 -4.33 2.19 1.88
C MET A 197 -5.23 2.82 0.80
N HIS A 198 -6.19 3.65 1.22
CA HIS A 198 -7.08 4.35 0.29
C HIS A 198 -6.31 5.25 -0.66
N PHE A 199 -5.29 5.97 -0.15
CA PHE A 199 -4.43 6.77 -1.00
C PHE A 199 -3.77 5.93 -2.10
N PHE A 200 -3.13 4.81 -1.76
CA PHE A 200 -2.47 3.96 -2.75
C PHE A 200 -3.44 3.36 -3.76
N ILE A 201 -4.59 2.86 -3.29
CA ILE A 201 -5.64 2.38 -4.18
C ILE A 201 -6.09 3.51 -5.12
N ASN A 202 -6.23 4.73 -4.59
CA ASN A 202 -6.65 5.87 -5.38
C ASN A 202 -5.64 6.23 -6.48
N VAL A 203 -4.34 6.28 -6.14
CA VAL A 203 -3.27 6.52 -7.11
C VAL A 203 -3.25 5.45 -8.20
N HIS A 204 -3.51 4.18 -7.85
CA HIS A 204 -3.49 3.08 -8.82
C HIS A 204 -4.51 3.30 -9.94
N TYR A 205 -5.77 3.54 -9.59
CA TYR A 205 -6.80 3.72 -10.62
C TYR A 205 -6.75 5.09 -11.30
N MET A 206 -6.12 6.11 -10.69
CA MET A 206 -5.78 7.34 -11.41
C MET A 206 -4.86 7.06 -12.60
N ASN A 207 -4.07 5.99 -12.51
CA ASN A 207 -3.18 5.51 -13.57
C ASN A 207 -2.29 6.63 -14.14
N LEU A 208 -1.66 7.38 -13.24
CA LEU A 208 -0.77 8.49 -13.58
C LEU A 208 0.47 7.97 -14.33
N LYS A 209 0.92 8.73 -15.34
CA LYS A 209 2.19 8.45 -16.03
C LYS A 209 3.40 8.64 -15.11
N ASP A 210 3.33 9.67 -14.25
CA ASP A 210 4.35 10.00 -13.26
C ASP A 210 3.68 10.42 -11.95
N VAL A 211 4.03 9.75 -10.85
CA VAL A 211 3.49 10.04 -9.51
C VAL A 211 4.18 11.22 -8.83
N ARG A 212 5.40 11.59 -9.25
CA ARG A 212 6.25 12.57 -8.55
C ARG A 212 5.62 13.94 -8.48
N SER A 213 4.98 14.40 -9.55
CA SER A 213 4.31 15.71 -9.57
C SER A 213 3.17 15.80 -8.56
N MET A 214 2.44 14.70 -8.34
CA MET A 214 1.39 14.64 -7.33
C MET A 214 2.01 14.57 -5.92
N LEU A 215 3.06 13.79 -5.70
CA LEU A 215 3.73 13.72 -4.40
C LEU A 215 4.35 15.05 -3.98
N GLN A 216 4.86 15.84 -4.93
CA GLN A 216 5.39 17.18 -4.67
C GLN A 216 4.36 18.11 -4.03
N SER A 217 3.05 17.97 -4.32
CA SER A 217 2.03 18.80 -3.67
C SER A 217 1.84 18.50 -2.18
N TYR A 218 2.36 17.36 -1.69
CA TYR A 218 2.24 16.95 -0.29
C TYR A 218 3.50 17.20 0.56
N LYS A 219 4.62 17.65 -0.02
CA LYS A 219 5.93 17.70 0.67
C LYS A 219 5.97 18.53 1.97
N ASN A 220 5.18 19.60 2.04
CA ASN A 220 5.21 20.56 3.16
C ASN A 220 3.95 20.51 4.03
N CYS A 221 3.15 19.45 3.93
CA CYS A 221 1.90 19.31 4.66
C CYS A 221 1.87 17.99 5.45
N ASP A 222 1.00 17.89 6.45
CA ASP A 222 0.66 16.58 7.00
C ASP A 222 -0.05 15.77 5.91
N PHE A 223 0.62 14.71 5.46
CA PHE A 223 0.18 13.90 4.34
C PHE A 223 -1.22 13.32 4.56
N ILE A 224 -1.49 12.76 5.75
CA ILE A 224 -2.74 12.05 6.03
C ILE A 224 -3.89 13.04 6.18
N GLU A 225 -3.67 14.14 6.91
CA GLU A 225 -4.70 15.17 7.08
C GLU A 225 -5.05 15.88 5.76
N THR A 226 -4.02 16.21 4.97
CA THR A 226 -4.21 16.84 3.65
C THR A 226 -4.97 15.90 2.71
N PHE A 227 -4.60 14.61 2.70
CA PHE A 227 -5.33 13.60 1.93
C PHE A 227 -6.81 13.53 2.34
N LYS A 228 -7.11 13.45 3.64
CA LYS A 228 -8.50 13.44 4.14
C LYS A 228 -9.27 14.68 3.73
N THR A 229 -8.65 15.85 3.83
CA THR A 229 -9.28 17.13 3.46
C THR A 229 -9.63 17.16 1.98
N ILE A 230 -8.71 16.71 1.12
CA ILE A 230 -8.96 16.60 -0.33
C ILE A 230 -10.09 15.61 -0.60
N GLN A 231 -10.07 14.42 0.01
CA GLN A 231 -11.11 13.41 -0.17
C GLN A 231 -12.48 13.90 0.27
N ARG A 232 -12.56 14.57 1.42
CA ARG A 232 -13.81 15.16 1.93
C ARG A 232 -14.34 16.24 0.98
N LYS A 233 -13.46 17.11 0.47
CA LYS A 233 -13.85 18.14 -0.50
C LYS A 233 -14.39 17.52 -1.80
N LEU A 234 -13.69 16.53 -2.35
CA LEU A 234 -14.12 15.82 -3.55
C LEU A 234 -15.44 15.08 -3.34
N PHE A 235 -15.62 14.47 -2.17
CA PHE A 235 -16.88 13.82 -1.80
C PHE A 235 -18.03 14.83 -1.78
N ASN A 236 -17.87 15.96 -1.09
CA ASN A 236 -18.92 16.96 -0.99
C ASN A 236 -19.29 17.55 -2.36
N GLN A 237 -18.31 17.78 -3.23
CA GLN A 237 -18.54 18.27 -4.59
C GLN A 237 -19.32 17.28 -5.46
N ARG A 238 -19.13 15.98 -5.25
CA ARG A 238 -19.84 14.92 -6.01
C ARG A 238 -21.22 14.61 -5.44
N ASN A 239 -21.41 14.87 -4.14
CA ASN A 239 -22.59 14.48 -3.38
C ASN A 239 -23.40 15.67 -2.89
N LEU A 240 -23.38 16.78 -3.64
CA LEU A 240 -24.09 18.02 -3.27
C LEU A 240 -25.57 17.79 -2.95
N LEU A 241 -26.21 16.81 -3.59
CA LEU A 241 -27.63 16.48 -3.44
C LEU A 241 -27.89 15.27 -2.53
N SER A 242 -26.85 14.64 -1.97
CA SER A 242 -26.98 13.45 -1.13
C SER A 242 -26.69 13.77 0.33
N PHE A 243 -27.57 13.34 1.24
CA PHE A 243 -27.44 13.57 2.69
C PHE A 243 -26.41 12.65 3.38
N GLY A 244 -25.61 11.90 2.63
CA GLY A 244 -24.64 10.95 3.19
C GLY A 244 -23.42 11.63 3.80
N SER A 245 -23.03 11.24 5.01
CA SER A 245 -21.77 11.68 5.62
C SER A 245 -20.56 10.95 5.03
N PHE A 246 -19.53 11.69 4.62
CA PHE A 246 -18.24 11.17 4.16
C PHE A 246 -17.64 10.16 5.15
N GLU A 247 -17.65 10.49 6.45
CA GLU A 247 -17.07 9.64 7.49
C GLU A 247 -17.78 8.29 7.60
N ASN A 248 -19.11 8.27 7.44
CA ASN A 248 -19.87 7.03 7.47
C ASN A 248 -19.50 6.14 6.27
N LYS A 249 -19.28 6.73 5.09
CA LYS A 249 -18.87 5.98 3.92
C LYS A 249 -17.47 5.40 4.07
N VAL A 250 -16.53 6.19 4.59
CA VAL A 250 -15.16 5.70 4.87
C VAL A 250 -15.19 4.55 5.87
N LYS A 251 -15.98 4.67 6.95
CA LYS A 251 -16.17 3.59 7.93
C LYS A 251 -16.75 2.33 7.29
N GLU A 252 -17.78 2.46 6.46
CA GLU A 252 -18.39 1.34 5.74
C GLU A 252 -17.37 0.61 4.85
N ILE A 253 -16.57 1.36 4.09
CA ILE A 253 -15.52 0.80 3.22
C ILE A 253 -14.44 0.10 4.06
N ASN A 254 -13.99 0.72 5.15
CA ASN A 254 -13.00 0.15 6.05
C ASN A 254 -13.49 -1.17 6.66
N SER A 255 -14.71 -1.19 7.19
CA SER A 255 -15.31 -2.40 7.77
C SER A 255 -15.38 -3.52 6.75
N ARG A 256 -15.82 -3.23 5.52
CA ARG A 256 -15.87 -4.22 4.43
C ARG A 256 -14.48 -4.77 4.12
N LYS A 257 -13.47 -3.91 4.01
CA LYS A 257 -12.08 -4.32 3.71
C LYS A 257 -11.47 -5.20 4.80
N ILE A 258 -11.75 -4.87 6.06
CA ILE A 258 -11.32 -5.66 7.22
C ILE A 258 -12.02 -7.02 7.21
N GLU A 259 -13.31 -7.06 6.91
CA GLU A 259 -14.08 -8.31 6.84
C GLU A 259 -13.63 -9.21 5.69
N GLU A 260 -13.40 -8.63 4.50
CA GLU A 260 -12.81 -9.32 3.34
C GLU A 260 -11.51 -10.03 3.73
N TYR A 261 -10.61 -9.32 4.43
CA TYR A 261 -9.36 -9.87 4.90
C TYR A 261 -9.57 -11.01 5.92
N LYS A 262 -10.41 -10.80 6.94
CA LYS A 262 -10.70 -11.82 7.96
C LYS A 262 -11.28 -13.09 7.35
N ASN A 263 -12.22 -12.95 6.42
CA ASN A 263 -12.82 -14.06 5.70
C ASN A 263 -11.79 -14.82 4.87
N MET A 264 -10.87 -14.11 4.21
CA MET A 264 -9.78 -14.72 3.45
C MET A 264 -8.79 -15.47 4.35
N LYS A 265 -8.33 -14.83 5.44
CA LYS A 265 -7.43 -15.45 6.43
C LYS A 265 -8.06 -16.72 7.03
N ALA A 266 -9.35 -16.69 7.34
CA ALA A 266 -10.07 -17.85 7.85
C ALA A 266 -10.16 -18.99 6.83
N LYS A 267 -10.43 -18.68 5.55
CA LYS A 267 -10.43 -19.67 4.46
C LYS A 267 -9.06 -20.33 4.32
N ILE A 268 -7.99 -19.55 4.32
CA ILE A 268 -6.61 -20.05 4.23
C ILE A 268 -6.28 -20.97 5.41
N LYS A 269 -6.60 -20.56 6.64
CA LYS A 269 -6.36 -21.37 7.84
C LYS A 269 -7.11 -22.71 7.79
N LYS A 270 -8.39 -22.70 7.40
CA LYS A 270 -9.20 -23.92 7.25
C LYS A 270 -8.56 -24.89 6.26
N THR A 271 -8.09 -24.39 5.12
CA THR A 271 -7.54 -25.28 4.09
C THR A 271 -6.18 -25.84 4.44
N VAL A 272 -5.34 -25.08 5.14
CA VAL A 272 -4.05 -25.57 5.65
C VAL A 272 -4.27 -26.68 6.67
N ASN A 273 -5.23 -26.51 7.59
CA ASN A 273 -5.57 -27.53 8.57
C ASN A 273 -6.14 -28.81 7.93
N ASN A 274 -6.82 -28.67 6.78
CA ASN A 274 -7.36 -29.81 6.02
C ASN A 274 -6.30 -30.53 5.16
N GLY A 275 -5.01 -30.19 5.29
CA GLY A 275 -3.91 -30.90 4.63
C GLY A 275 -3.83 -30.75 3.10
N GLN A 276 -4.63 -29.86 2.50
CA GLN A 276 -4.84 -29.85 1.05
C GLN A 276 -3.77 -29.13 0.23
N LYS A 277 -2.76 -28.46 0.82
CA LYS A 277 -1.54 -27.93 0.17
C LYS A 277 -0.69 -27.10 1.15
N SER A 278 0.60 -26.93 0.85
CA SER A 278 1.46 -25.91 1.49
C SER A 278 0.82 -24.51 1.38
N TYR A 279 0.90 -23.70 2.46
CA TYR A 279 0.30 -22.36 2.59
C TYR A 279 0.48 -21.50 1.32
N ARG A 280 1.65 -21.59 0.69
CA ARG A 280 2.00 -20.90 -0.56
C ARG A 280 1.13 -21.34 -1.73
N THR A 281 1.07 -22.64 -2.03
CA THR A 281 0.34 -23.21 -3.18
C THR A 281 -1.18 -22.94 -3.13
N PHE A 282 -1.73 -22.73 -1.93
CA PHE A 282 -3.15 -22.42 -1.75
C PHE A 282 -3.50 -20.95 -1.92
N ILE A 283 -2.66 -20.01 -1.44
CA ILE A 283 -2.78 -18.58 -1.77
C ILE A 283 -2.86 -18.41 -3.29
N PHE A 284 -2.00 -19.11 -4.03
CA PHE A 284 -2.03 -19.14 -5.50
C PHE A 284 -3.34 -19.71 -6.08
N SER A 285 -3.97 -20.70 -5.45
CA SER A 285 -5.20 -21.32 -5.95
C SER A 285 -6.47 -20.52 -5.66
N VAL A 286 -6.58 -19.88 -4.49
CA VAL A 286 -7.78 -19.09 -4.13
C VAL A 286 -7.81 -17.77 -4.88
N LEU A 287 -6.67 -17.10 -5.02
CA LEU A 287 -6.55 -15.90 -5.84
C LEU A 287 -6.76 -16.22 -7.33
N LYS A 288 -6.43 -17.45 -7.77
CA LYS A 288 -6.70 -17.96 -9.11
C LYS A 288 -8.18 -18.36 -9.33
N ASN A 289 -8.88 -18.86 -8.33
CA ASN A 289 -10.29 -19.23 -8.45
C ASN A 289 -11.26 -18.05 -8.27
N MET A 290 -10.79 -16.88 -7.85
CA MET A 290 -11.54 -15.62 -7.97
C MET A 290 -11.57 -15.05 -9.42
N ILE A 291 -11.00 -15.78 -10.40
CA ILE A 291 -10.94 -15.44 -11.84
C ILE A 291 -12.12 -16.02 -12.65
N LEU A 292 -12.83 -17.03 -12.13
CA LEU A 292 -14.01 -17.63 -12.78
C LEU A 292 -15.30 -17.02 -12.23
#